data_AF-A0A2P8FIU1-F1
#
_entry.id   AF-A0A2P8FIU1-F1
#
_cell.length_a   1.000
_cell.length_b   1.000
_cell.length_c   1.000
_cell.angle_alpha   90.00
_cell.angle_beta   90.00
_cell.angle_gamma   90.00
#
_symmetry.space_group_name_H-M   'P 1'
#
loop_
_entity.id
_entity.type
_entity.pdbx_description
1 polymer ?
#
loop_
_entity_poly.entity_id
_entity_poly.type
_entity_poly.pdbx_seq_one_letter_code
_entity_poly.pdbx_strand_id
1 'polypeptide(L)'
;MQNTSHAVMAQRTEARDSLDNFPTPPWATRALLEHIIEQGGHTDHLTCLEPACGAGHMAKALGEYFGNVAASDVYDYGYGEVSDFLSSDVAPGTYDWVITNPPFRLAEEFILHGLSVARRGVAVLVRTVFLESVGRYDRIFSTTPPSTVAQFVERVPMVKGRLDKKASTATGYAWVVWEKGCNRGTQLLWVPPCRKALERATDYDEKISSDVQTKFEVVRENQSELLI
;
A
#
# COMPACT_ATOMS: atom_id res chain seq x y z
N MET A 1 27.24 31.84 -5.93
CA MET A 1 26.47 30.91 -6.78
C MET A 1 25.79 29.94 -5.84
N GLN A 2 24.51 30.18 -5.53
CA GLN A 2 23.75 29.40 -4.54
C GLN A 2 23.41 28.04 -5.14
N ASN A 3 23.76 26.98 -4.42
CA ASN A 3 23.50 25.61 -4.82
C ASN A 3 21.99 25.33 -4.66
N THR A 4 21.22 25.51 -5.72
CA THR A 4 19.80 25.10 -5.82
C THR A 4 19.71 23.62 -6.16
N SER A 5 20.37 22.78 -5.37
CA SER A 5 20.16 21.34 -5.46
C SER A 5 18.86 21.00 -4.73
N HIS A 6 17.87 20.52 -5.48
CA HIS A 6 16.63 19.91 -4.99
C HIS A 6 16.93 18.64 -4.18
N ALA A 7 17.60 18.78 -3.04
CA ALA A 7 17.50 17.79 -1.97
C ALA A 7 16.02 17.71 -1.62
N VAL A 8 15.35 16.67 -2.12
CA VAL A 8 13.93 16.41 -1.91
C VAL A 8 13.73 16.36 -0.41
N MET A 9 13.22 17.46 0.16
CA MET A 9 12.76 17.52 1.54
C MET A 9 11.78 16.37 1.71
N ALA A 10 12.17 15.37 2.49
CA ALA A 10 11.34 14.23 2.86
C ALA A 10 10.09 14.65 3.67
N GLN A 11 9.90 15.94 3.92
CA GLN A 11 8.70 16.53 4.47
C GLN A 11 7.82 17.14 3.38
N ARG A 12 6.73 16.45 3.07
CA ARG A 12 5.51 17.14 2.64
C ARG A 12 4.75 17.51 3.90
N THR A 13 4.68 18.80 4.21
CA THR A 13 3.77 19.32 5.23
C THR A 13 2.37 19.35 4.62
N GLU A 14 1.65 18.23 4.66
CA GLU A 14 0.22 18.20 4.29
C GLU A 14 -0.64 18.41 5.55
N ALA A 15 -1.80 19.05 5.38
CA ALA A 15 -2.76 19.28 6.45
C ALA A 15 -3.16 17.97 7.15
N ARG A 16 -3.66 18.06 8.39
CA ARG A 16 -4.12 16.90 9.17
C ARG A 16 -5.19 16.08 8.43
N ASP A 17 -5.96 16.73 7.55
CA ASP A 17 -7.09 16.15 6.81
C ASP A 17 -6.74 15.75 5.36
N SER A 18 -5.47 15.79 4.95
CA SER A 18 -5.11 15.32 3.61
C SER A 18 -5.19 13.79 3.55
N LEU A 19 -6.21 13.26 2.88
CA LEU A 19 -6.27 11.84 2.55
C LEU A 19 -5.01 11.47 1.73
N ASP A 20 -4.21 10.52 2.25
CA ASP A 20 -2.99 9.98 1.64
C ASP A 20 -3.34 9.00 0.48
N ASN A 21 -4.19 9.43 -0.45
CA ASN A 21 -4.61 8.60 -1.58
C ASN A 21 -3.51 8.54 -2.65
N PHE A 22 -2.66 7.51 -2.59
CA PHE A 22 -1.62 7.22 -3.58
C PHE A 22 -1.85 5.81 -4.14
N PRO A 23 -2.68 5.66 -5.20
CA PRO A 23 -2.98 4.36 -5.77
C PRO A 23 -1.72 3.58 -6.15
N THR A 24 -1.63 2.34 -5.68
CA THR A 24 -0.53 1.44 -6.04
C THR A 24 -0.71 0.91 -7.45
N PRO A 25 0.29 1.03 -8.34
CA PRO A 25 0.24 0.40 -9.65
C PRO A 25 0.07 -1.13 -9.49
N PRO A 26 -0.92 -1.76 -10.15
CA PRO A 26 -1.18 -3.19 -10.02
C PRO A 26 0.05 -4.07 -10.21
N TRP A 27 0.95 -3.73 -11.14
CA TRP A 27 2.20 -4.46 -11.37
C TRP A 27 3.10 -4.55 -10.13
N ALA A 28 3.08 -3.54 -9.24
CA ALA A 28 3.89 -3.55 -8.02
C ALA A 28 3.32 -4.53 -6.98
N THR A 29 2.00 -4.72 -6.97
CA THR A 29 1.33 -5.78 -6.19
C THR A 29 1.62 -7.15 -6.77
N ARG A 30 1.52 -7.33 -8.09
CA ARG A 30 1.91 -8.59 -8.76
C ARG A 30 3.36 -8.97 -8.44
N ALA A 31 4.25 -7.99 -8.44
CA ALA A 31 5.67 -8.20 -8.10
C ALA A 31 5.88 -8.72 -6.67
N LEU A 32 5.07 -8.28 -5.68
CA LEU A 32 5.09 -8.86 -4.34
C LEU A 32 4.75 -10.34 -4.40
N LEU A 33 3.67 -10.69 -5.09
CA LEU A 33 3.17 -12.06 -5.09
C LEU A 33 4.13 -12.98 -5.84
N GLU A 34 4.52 -12.62 -7.05
CA GLU A 34 5.35 -13.49 -7.89
C GLU A 34 6.79 -13.65 -7.38
N HIS A 35 7.39 -12.59 -6.82
CA HIS A 35 8.80 -12.65 -6.41
C HIS A 35 9.01 -12.96 -4.94
N ILE A 36 8.01 -12.74 -4.08
CA ILE A 36 8.18 -12.85 -2.62
C ILE A 36 7.24 -13.89 -2.01
N ILE A 37 5.92 -13.74 -2.16
CA ILE A 37 4.94 -14.57 -1.44
C ILE A 37 4.79 -15.96 -2.07
N GLU A 38 4.59 -16.06 -3.39
CA GLU A 38 4.31 -17.33 -4.06
C GLU A 38 5.55 -18.21 -4.29
N GLN A 39 6.74 -17.73 -3.92
CA GLN A 39 7.95 -18.57 -3.87
C GLN A 39 7.78 -19.73 -2.88
N GLY A 40 6.88 -19.60 -1.90
CA GLY A 40 6.52 -20.64 -0.94
C GLY A 40 5.30 -21.50 -1.32
N GLY A 41 4.67 -21.24 -2.47
CA GLY A 41 3.44 -21.91 -2.93
C GLY A 41 2.33 -20.95 -3.34
N HIS A 42 1.33 -21.46 -4.07
CA HIS A 42 0.23 -20.65 -4.61
C HIS A 42 -0.69 -20.09 -3.52
N THR A 43 -1.28 -18.92 -3.77
CA THR A 43 -2.18 -18.20 -2.85
C THR A 43 -3.67 -18.38 -3.17
N ASP A 44 -4.00 -19.15 -4.19
CA ASP A 44 -5.35 -19.41 -4.73
C ASP A 44 -6.37 -19.98 -3.73
N HIS A 45 -5.89 -20.66 -2.69
CA HIS A 45 -6.70 -21.22 -1.61
C HIS A 45 -6.76 -20.34 -0.35
N LEU A 46 -6.16 -19.15 -0.41
CA LEU A 46 -6.01 -18.24 0.72
C LEU A 46 -6.91 -17.01 0.61
N THR A 47 -7.12 -16.40 1.78
CA THR A 47 -7.89 -15.16 1.93
C THR A 47 -6.97 -13.97 2.17
N CYS A 48 -7.27 -12.84 1.53
CA CYS A 48 -6.53 -11.59 1.71
C CYS A 48 -7.47 -10.44 2.10
N LEU A 49 -6.97 -9.53 2.95
CA LEU A 49 -7.61 -8.25 3.25
C LEU A 49 -6.72 -7.10 2.76
N GLU A 50 -7.29 -6.18 1.98
CA GLU A 50 -6.72 -4.86 1.69
C GLU A 50 -7.52 -3.76 2.43
N PRO A 51 -7.06 -3.29 3.60
CA PRO A 51 -7.84 -2.39 4.46
C PRO A 51 -7.67 -0.88 4.19
N ALA A 52 -7.00 -0.51 3.09
CA ALA A 52 -6.87 0.87 2.60
C ALA A 52 -6.93 0.85 1.07
N CYS A 53 -8.01 0.29 0.53
CA CYS A 53 -8.06 -0.11 -0.87
C CYS A 53 -8.18 1.05 -1.86
N GLY A 54 -8.52 2.25 -1.40
CA GLY A 54 -8.87 3.35 -2.28
C GLY A 54 -9.88 2.90 -3.33
N ALA A 55 -9.61 3.21 -4.60
CA ALA A 55 -10.46 2.80 -5.72
C ALA A 55 -10.26 1.33 -6.19
N GLY A 56 -9.58 0.50 -5.38
CA GLY A 56 -9.47 -0.95 -5.57
C GLY A 56 -8.39 -1.41 -6.53
N HIS A 57 -7.40 -0.57 -6.86
CA HIS A 57 -6.36 -0.93 -7.84
C HIS A 57 -5.50 -2.12 -7.37
N MET A 58 -5.11 -2.15 -6.09
CA MET A 58 -4.37 -3.28 -5.52
C MET A 58 -5.30 -4.46 -5.22
N ALA A 59 -6.50 -4.27 -4.70
CA ALA A 59 -7.47 -5.36 -4.44
C ALA A 59 -7.76 -6.17 -5.69
N LYS A 60 -7.94 -5.50 -6.83
CA LYS A 60 -8.17 -6.17 -8.12
C LYS A 60 -6.96 -7.01 -8.52
N ALA A 61 -5.75 -6.49 -8.33
CA ALA A 61 -4.51 -7.23 -8.59
C ALA A 61 -4.35 -8.43 -7.65
N LEU A 62 -4.68 -8.27 -6.35
CA LEU A 62 -4.69 -9.36 -5.38
C LEU A 62 -5.69 -10.45 -5.76
N GLY A 63 -6.86 -10.07 -6.28
CA GLY A 63 -7.91 -10.99 -6.72
C GLY A 63 -7.53 -11.85 -7.94
N GLU A 64 -6.40 -11.57 -8.58
CA GLU A 64 -5.85 -12.44 -9.63
C GLU A 64 -5.13 -13.68 -9.05
N TYR A 65 -4.76 -13.65 -7.77
CA TYR A 65 -3.94 -14.68 -7.12
C TYR A 65 -4.65 -15.33 -5.93
N PHE A 66 -5.33 -14.54 -5.09
CA PHE A 66 -6.02 -15.04 -3.90
C PHE A 66 -7.41 -15.59 -4.23
N GLY A 67 -7.82 -16.65 -3.53
CA GLY A 67 -9.15 -17.23 -3.68
C GLY A 67 -10.28 -16.30 -3.24
N ASN A 68 -10.01 -15.41 -2.28
CA ASN A 68 -10.93 -14.35 -1.89
C ASN A 68 -10.17 -13.12 -1.36
N VAL A 69 -10.60 -11.93 -1.79
CA VAL A 69 -10.05 -10.64 -1.35
C VAL A 69 -11.17 -9.78 -0.77
N ALA A 70 -11.08 -9.49 0.52
CA ALA A 70 -11.86 -8.44 1.14
C ALA A 70 -11.12 -7.10 0.98
N ALA A 71 -11.87 -6.03 0.74
CA ALA A 71 -11.32 -4.70 0.55
C ALA A 71 -12.17 -3.68 1.27
N SER A 72 -11.51 -2.77 2.00
CA SER A 72 -12.17 -1.66 2.68
C SER A 72 -11.31 -0.41 2.64
N ASP A 73 -11.95 0.74 2.81
CA ASP A 73 -11.28 2.01 3.03
C ASP A 73 -12.11 2.87 3.99
N VAL A 74 -11.48 3.79 4.72
CA VAL A 74 -12.19 4.72 5.61
C VAL A 74 -13.04 5.73 4.82
N TYR A 75 -12.74 5.91 3.53
CA TYR A 75 -13.47 6.82 2.65
C TYR A 75 -14.11 6.09 1.46
N ASP A 76 -15.29 6.54 1.03
CA ASP A 76 -15.99 6.01 -0.15
C ASP A 76 -15.31 6.44 -1.46
N TYR A 77 -14.38 5.62 -1.94
CA TYR A 77 -13.76 5.74 -3.26
C TYR A 77 -14.51 4.95 -4.36
N GLY A 78 -15.73 4.47 -4.09
CA GLY A 78 -16.51 3.66 -5.04
C GLY A 78 -16.03 2.21 -5.20
N TYR A 79 -15.23 1.70 -4.27
CA TYR A 79 -14.80 0.30 -4.23
C TYR A 79 -14.60 -0.16 -2.78
N GLY A 80 -14.96 -1.42 -2.50
CA GLY A 80 -14.83 -2.02 -1.17
C GLY A 80 -15.86 -1.50 -0.16
N GLU A 81 -15.76 -2.00 1.07
CA GLU A 81 -16.58 -1.53 2.20
C GLU A 81 -16.03 -0.22 2.78
N VAL A 82 -16.91 0.67 3.25
CA VAL A 82 -16.50 1.86 3.97
C VAL A 82 -16.33 1.51 5.45
N SER A 83 -15.08 1.38 5.90
CA SER A 83 -14.73 1.00 7.27
C SER A 83 -13.36 1.52 7.67
N ASP A 84 -13.24 2.07 8.88
CA ASP A 84 -11.94 2.39 9.48
C ASP A 84 -11.31 1.12 10.06
N PHE A 85 -10.24 0.66 9.41
CA PHE A 85 -9.50 -0.54 9.81
C PHE A 85 -8.92 -0.51 11.22
N LEU A 86 -8.56 0.66 11.75
CA LEU A 86 -7.96 0.74 13.09
C LEU A 86 -9.01 0.71 14.20
N SER A 87 -10.29 0.90 13.84
CA SER A 87 -11.42 0.85 14.76
C SER A 87 -12.36 -0.33 14.52
N SER A 88 -12.11 -1.15 13.50
CA SER A 88 -12.98 -2.27 13.15
C SER A 88 -12.74 -3.47 14.06
N ASP A 89 -13.84 -4.11 14.47
CA ASP A 89 -13.83 -5.33 15.28
C ASP A 89 -13.61 -6.58 14.40
N VAL A 90 -12.47 -6.63 13.71
CA VAL A 90 -12.07 -7.83 12.96
C VAL A 90 -11.42 -8.82 13.93
N ALA A 91 -11.99 -10.01 14.05
CA ALA A 91 -11.46 -11.04 14.93
C ALA A 91 -10.01 -11.44 14.55
N PRO A 92 -9.14 -11.76 15.51
CA PRO A 92 -7.79 -12.22 15.22
C PRO A 92 -7.78 -13.45 14.32
N GLY A 93 -6.89 -13.47 13.33
CA GLY A 93 -6.78 -14.58 12.39
C GLY A 93 -7.98 -14.75 11.44
N THR A 94 -8.75 -13.70 11.16
CA THR A 94 -9.86 -13.77 10.19
C THR A 94 -9.36 -14.03 8.77
N TYR A 95 -8.26 -13.40 8.36
CA TYR A 95 -7.71 -13.50 7.00
C TYR A 95 -6.36 -14.24 7.02
N ASP A 96 -5.96 -14.89 5.92
CA ASP A 96 -4.61 -15.44 5.82
C ASP A 96 -3.57 -14.32 5.70
N TRP A 97 -3.83 -13.35 4.83
CA TRP A 97 -2.94 -12.23 4.58
C TRP A 97 -3.64 -10.87 4.75
N VAL A 98 -2.88 -9.89 5.24
CA VAL A 98 -3.24 -8.46 5.13
C VAL A 98 -2.20 -7.80 4.24
N ILE A 99 -2.60 -7.27 3.08
CA ILE A 99 -1.69 -6.69 2.09
C ILE A 99 -2.20 -5.31 1.69
N THR A 100 -1.40 -4.26 1.86
CA THR A 100 -1.86 -2.89 1.60
C THR A 100 -0.74 -1.88 1.36
N ASN A 101 -1.09 -0.73 0.81
CA ASN A 101 -0.30 0.50 0.84
C ASN A 101 -0.94 1.45 1.88
N PRO A 102 -0.53 1.40 3.15
CA PRO A 102 -1.24 2.10 4.22
C PRO A 102 -1.01 3.62 4.15
N PRO A 103 -1.90 4.43 4.75
CA PRO A 103 -1.66 5.86 4.94
C PRO A 103 -0.32 6.08 5.67
N PHE A 104 0.51 7.00 5.19
CA PHE A 104 1.92 7.08 5.61
C PHE A 104 2.08 7.29 7.12
N ARG A 105 1.21 8.13 7.71
CA ARG A 105 1.24 8.44 9.14
C ARG A 105 0.77 7.29 10.03
N LEU A 106 -0.04 6.39 9.49
CA LEU A 106 -0.71 5.30 10.23
C LEU A 106 -0.12 3.92 9.91
N ALA A 107 0.96 3.87 9.12
CA ALA A 107 1.53 2.61 8.64
C ALA A 107 1.95 1.67 9.79
N GLU A 108 2.44 2.22 10.91
CA GLU A 108 2.80 1.44 12.09
C GLU A 108 1.57 0.78 12.73
N GLU A 109 0.50 1.53 12.95
CA GLU A 109 -0.76 1.06 13.51
C GLU A 109 -1.41 0.01 12.61
N PHE A 110 -1.37 0.22 11.28
CA PHE A 110 -1.85 -0.75 10.29
C PHE A 110 -1.06 -2.06 10.35
N ILE A 111 0.27 -2.01 10.52
CA ILE A 111 1.09 -3.22 10.68
C ILE A 111 0.69 -3.96 11.95
N LEU A 112 0.61 -3.27 13.09
CA LEU A 112 0.31 -3.89 14.39
C LEU A 112 -1.09 -4.51 14.41
N HIS A 113 -2.10 -3.79 13.91
CA HIS A 113 -3.46 -4.33 13.82
C HIS A 113 -3.54 -5.47 12.79
N GLY A 114 -2.90 -5.31 11.63
CA GLY A 114 -2.80 -6.35 10.61
C GLY A 114 -2.14 -7.64 11.13
N LEU A 115 -1.14 -7.54 12.01
CA LEU A 115 -0.50 -8.69 12.63
C LEU A 115 -1.45 -9.46 13.56
N SER A 116 -2.45 -8.80 14.14
CA SER A 116 -3.52 -9.50 14.88
C SER A 116 -4.50 -10.20 13.92
N VAL A 117 -4.91 -9.49 12.86
CA VAL A 117 -5.93 -9.93 11.89
C VAL A 117 -5.45 -11.08 11.00
N ALA A 118 -4.17 -11.08 10.58
CA ALA A 118 -3.63 -12.07 9.66
C ALA A 118 -3.27 -13.40 10.34
N ARG A 119 -3.56 -14.55 9.71
CA ARG A 119 -3.10 -15.88 10.15
C ARG A 119 -1.70 -16.21 9.66
N ARG A 120 -1.38 -15.86 8.41
CA ARG A 120 -0.10 -16.15 7.76
C ARG A 120 0.84 -14.96 7.76
N GLY A 121 0.38 -13.78 7.36
CA GLY A 121 1.28 -12.64 7.33
C GLY A 121 0.70 -11.30 6.92
N VAL A 122 1.54 -10.27 7.07
CA VAL A 122 1.24 -8.89 6.68
C VAL A 122 2.28 -8.43 5.68
N ALA A 123 1.86 -7.76 4.61
CA ALA A 123 2.78 -7.08 3.70
C ALA A 123 2.33 -5.64 3.48
N VAL A 124 3.22 -4.68 3.69
CA VAL A 124 2.93 -3.27 3.43
C VAL A 124 3.89 -2.68 2.42
N LEU A 125 3.35 -1.93 1.46
CA LEU A 125 4.15 -1.12 0.55
C LEU A 125 4.45 0.21 1.23
N VAL A 126 5.72 0.53 1.39
CA VAL A 126 6.16 1.75 2.07
C VAL A 126 7.31 2.39 1.32
N ARG A 127 7.53 3.69 1.53
CA ARG A 127 8.77 4.34 1.08
C ARG A 127 9.96 3.69 1.77
N THR A 128 11.08 3.52 1.09
CA THR A 128 12.27 2.87 1.68
C THR A 128 12.74 3.55 2.97
N VAL A 129 12.60 4.87 3.08
CA VAL A 129 12.89 5.64 4.31
C VAL A 129 12.03 5.21 5.52
N PHE A 130 10.95 4.46 5.29
CA PHE A 130 10.26 3.74 6.34
C PHE A 130 11.16 2.67 6.99
N LEU A 131 12.41 2.42 6.62
CA LEU A 131 13.26 1.53 7.42
C LEU A 131 14.10 2.30 8.44
N GLU A 132 14.18 3.62 8.30
CA GLU A 132 15.10 4.51 9.01
C GLU A 132 14.38 5.24 10.16
N SER A 133 14.00 4.53 11.22
CA SER A 133 13.36 5.14 12.40
C SER A 133 13.70 4.42 13.71
N VAL A 134 14.25 5.18 14.66
CA VAL A 134 14.50 4.70 16.03
C VAL A 134 13.19 4.25 16.69
N GLY A 135 12.13 5.05 16.59
CA GLY A 135 10.85 4.71 17.22
C GLY A 135 10.24 3.41 16.69
N ARG A 136 10.32 3.15 15.39
CA ARG A 136 9.82 1.90 14.80
C ARG A 136 10.76 0.73 15.02
N TYR A 137 12.06 0.98 15.18
CA TYR A 137 12.97 -0.03 15.68
C TYR A 137 12.54 -0.52 17.07
N ASP A 138 12.31 0.39 18.01
CA ASP A 138 11.93 0.04 19.39
C ASP A 138 10.56 -0.65 19.47
N ARG A 139 9.58 -0.20 18.68
CA ARG A 139 8.18 -0.67 18.79
C ARG A 139 7.85 -1.86 17.90
N ILE A 140 8.44 -1.95 16.71
CA ILE A 140 8.11 -2.98 15.71
C ILE A 140 9.34 -3.84 15.40
N PHE A 141 10.42 -3.26 14.89
CA PHE A 141 11.45 -4.06 14.22
C PHE A 141 12.31 -4.90 15.18
N SER A 142 12.52 -4.44 16.41
CA SER A 142 13.25 -5.20 17.43
C SER A 142 12.40 -6.25 18.14
N THR A 143 11.08 -6.03 18.23
CA THR A 143 10.13 -6.89 18.96
C THR A 143 9.49 -7.93 18.04
N THR A 144 9.09 -7.50 16.85
CA THR A 144 8.45 -8.29 15.79
C THR A 144 9.12 -7.92 14.46
N PRO A 145 10.35 -8.42 14.20
CA PRO A 145 11.06 -8.10 12.96
C PRO A 145 10.30 -8.62 11.73
N PRO A 146 10.30 -7.88 10.61
CA PRO A 146 9.79 -8.41 9.35
C PRO A 146 10.63 -9.62 8.92
N SER A 147 10.00 -10.60 8.28
CA SER A 147 10.72 -11.71 7.65
C SER A 147 11.47 -11.24 6.40
N THR A 148 10.93 -10.25 5.69
CA THR A 148 11.50 -9.78 4.43
C THR A 148 11.33 -8.28 4.23
N VAL A 149 12.38 -7.64 3.75
CA VAL A 149 12.35 -6.32 3.12
C VAL A 149 12.65 -6.54 1.64
N ALA A 150 11.68 -6.33 0.77
CA ALA A 150 11.81 -6.51 -0.66
C ALA A 150 11.91 -5.14 -1.35
N GLN A 151 13.14 -4.71 -1.61
CA GLN A 151 13.45 -3.42 -2.22
C GLN A 151 13.29 -3.51 -3.74
N PHE A 152 12.44 -2.65 -4.32
CA PHE A 152 12.38 -2.50 -5.77
C PHE A 152 13.67 -1.91 -6.31
N VAL A 153 14.20 -2.51 -7.38
CA VAL A 153 15.30 -1.91 -8.16
C VAL A 153 14.78 -0.89 -9.18
N GLU A 154 13.54 -1.07 -9.64
CA GLU A 154 12.81 -0.10 -10.48
C GLU A 154 12.03 0.91 -9.62
N ARG A 155 11.66 2.05 -10.21
CA ARG A 155 10.81 3.03 -9.53
C ARG A 155 9.34 2.60 -9.63
N VAL A 156 8.63 2.76 -8.52
CA VAL A 156 7.17 2.58 -8.42
C VAL A 156 6.51 3.97 -8.36
N PRO A 157 6.19 4.61 -9.50
CA PRO A 157 5.60 5.93 -9.51
C PRO A 157 4.16 5.87 -8.98
N MET A 158 3.88 6.64 -7.92
CA MET A 158 2.54 6.83 -7.37
C MET A 158 2.20 8.32 -7.39
N VAL A 159 1.11 8.65 -8.06
CA VAL A 159 0.59 10.02 -8.18
C VAL A 159 -0.65 10.13 -7.29
N LYS A 160 -0.80 11.26 -6.59
CA LYS A 160 -1.95 11.46 -5.71
C LYS A 160 -3.25 11.34 -6.51
N GLY A 161 -4.15 10.47 -6.07
CA GLY A 161 -5.50 10.30 -6.59
C GLY A 161 -5.64 9.56 -7.92
N ARG A 162 -4.57 9.13 -8.58
CA ARG A 162 -4.68 8.44 -9.89
C ARG A 162 -3.49 7.54 -10.22
N LEU A 163 -3.74 6.56 -11.08
CA LEU A 163 -2.68 5.86 -11.80
C LEU A 163 -2.19 6.71 -12.99
N ASP A 164 -0.89 6.68 -13.22
CA ASP A 164 -0.28 7.38 -14.36
C ASP A 164 0.82 6.51 -14.96
N LYS A 165 0.58 6.01 -16.17
CA LYS A 165 1.53 5.15 -16.89
C LYS A 165 2.85 5.84 -17.18
N LYS A 166 2.84 7.17 -17.40
CA LYS A 166 4.01 7.96 -17.79
C LYS A 166 4.71 8.61 -16.60
N ALA A 167 4.15 8.49 -15.40
CA ALA A 167 4.75 9.08 -14.22
C ALA A 167 6.12 8.46 -13.90
N SER A 168 6.95 9.29 -13.28
CA SER A 168 8.24 8.93 -12.71
C SER A 168 8.31 9.43 -11.27
N THR A 169 9.25 8.89 -10.50
CA THR A 169 9.47 9.31 -9.12
C THR A 169 10.93 9.12 -8.73
N ALA A 170 11.44 10.02 -7.88
CA ALA A 170 12.71 9.83 -7.19
C ALA A 170 12.56 8.98 -5.90
N THR A 171 11.33 8.75 -5.45
CA THR A 171 11.05 8.00 -4.23
C THR A 171 11.34 6.51 -4.43
N GLY A 172 12.08 5.91 -3.50
CA GLY A 172 12.24 4.46 -3.39
C GLY A 172 11.08 3.86 -2.60
N TYR A 173 10.60 2.71 -3.03
CA TYR A 173 9.59 1.92 -2.33
C TYR A 173 10.11 0.51 -2.09
N ALA A 174 9.64 -0.11 -1.02
CA ALA A 174 9.89 -1.50 -0.69
C ALA A 174 8.62 -2.12 -0.14
N TRP A 175 8.45 -3.42 -0.37
CA TRP A 175 7.53 -4.23 0.42
C TRP A 175 8.22 -4.63 1.71
N VAL A 176 7.53 -4.46 2.85
CA VAL A 176 7.98 -4.97 4.14
C VAL A 176 6.99 -6.04 4.58
N VAL A 177 7.48 -7.26 4.78
CA VAL A 177 6.67 -8.46 4.95
C VAL A 177 6.96 -9.10 6.30
N TRP A 178 5.90 -9.42 7.02
CA TRP A 178 5.91 -10.23 8.23
C TRP A 178 5.18 -11.54 7.96
N GLU A 179 5.93 -12.59 7.67
CA GLU A 179 5.40 -13.95 7.59
C GLU A 179 5.54 -14.64 8.95
N LYS A 180 4.42 -15.06 9.54
CA LYS A 180 4.36 -15.69 10.85
C LYS A 180 5.00 -17.08 10.80
N GLY A 181 5.76 -17.41 11.83
CA GLY A 181 6.50 -18.68 11.92
C GLY A 181 7.81 -18.70 11.12
N CYS A 182 8.18 -17.62 10.44
CA CYS A 182 9.48 -17.51 9.78
C CYS A 182 10.57 -17.09 10.78
N ASN A 183 11.46 -18.03 11.14
CA ASN A 183 12.51 -17.81 12.15
C ASN A 183 13.90 -17.51 11.56
N ARG A 184 13.98 -17.05 10.31
CA ARG A 184 15.27 -16.87 9.58
C ARG A 184 15.91 -15.50 9.79
N GLY A 185 15.30 -14.63 10.58
CA GLY A 185 15.65 -13.21 10.67
C GLY A 185 15.21 -12.44 9.43
N THR A 186 15.34 -11.10 9.49
CA THR A 186 14.96 -10.22 8.38
C THR A 186 15.90 -10.40 7.19
N GLN A 187 15.34 -10.73 6.03
CA GLN A 187 16.09 -10.83 4.77
C GLN A 187 15.85 -9.61 3.89
N LEU A 188 16.92 -9.03 3.36
CA LEU A 188 16.83 -8.04 2.27
C LEU A 188 16.82 -8.78 0.93
N LEU A 189 15.73 -8.62 0.18
CA LEU A 189 15.58 -9.15 -1.16
C LEU A 189 15.45 -8.00 -2.17
N TRP A 190 15.86 -8.27 -3.41
CA TRP A 190 15.68 -7.36 -4.53
C TRP A 190 14.49 -7.81 -5.35
N VAL A 191 13.50 -6.93 -5.53
CA VAL A 191 12.48 -7.14 -6.56
C VAL A 191 13.10 -6.74 -7.89
N PRO A 192 13.32 -7.68 -8.83
CA PRO A 192 14.03 -7.43 -10.07
C PRO A 192 13.21 -6.53 -11.01
N PRO A 193 13.79 -6.07 -12.14
CA PRO A 193 13.03 -5.34 -13.13
C PRO A 193 11.89 -6.22 -13.67
N CYS A 194 10.65 -5.82 -13.40
CA CYS A 194 9.46 -6.61 -13.65
C CYS A 194 8.31 -5.76 -14.20
N ARG A 195 8.38 -4.42 -14.15
CA ARG A 195 7.29 -3.56 -14.59
C ARG A 195 6.83 -3.88 -16.01
N LYS A 196 7.75 -4.03 -16.96
CA LYS A 196 7.41 -4.34 -18.36
C LYS A 196 6.68 -5.69 -18.52
N ALA A 197 6.97 -6.65 -17.66
CA ALA A 197 6.37 -7.98 -17.72
C ALA A 197 5.01 -8.04 -17.00
N LEU A 198 4.85 -7.28 -15.92
CA LEU A 198 3.71 -7.37 -15.01
C LEU A 198 2.68 -6.25 -15.18
N GLU A 199 3.02 -5.16 -15.86
CA GLU A 199 2.09 -4.09 -16.20
C GLU A 199 1.19 -4.51 -17.36
N ARG A 200 -0.12 -4.29 -17.21
CA ARG A 200 -1.13 -4.60 -18.22
C ARG A 200 -1.77 -3.31 -18.74
N ALA A 201 -2.24 -3.34 -19.98
CA ALA A 201 -2.95 -2.18 -20.55
C ALA A 201 -4.22 -1.85 -19.75
N THR A 202 -4.94 -2.88 -19.31
CA THR A 202 -6.19 -2.79 -18.52
C THR A 202 -5.99 -2.22 -17.11
N ASP A 203 -4.74 -2.13 -16.62
CA ASP A 203 -4.45 -1.53 -15.30
C ASP A 203 -4.84 -0.05 -15.25
N TYR A 204 -4.99 0.60 -16.41
CA TYR A 204 -5.21 2.05 -16.55
C TYR A 204 -6.63 2.40 -17.04
N ASP A 205 -7.54 1.44 -17.15
CA ASP A 205 -8.87 1.71 -17.69
C ASP A 205 -9.68 2.65 -16.78
N GLU A 206 -10.17 3.75 -17.35
CA GLU A 206 -10.73 4.92 -16.65
C GLU A 206 -12.07 4.73 -15.94
N LYS A 207 -12.68 3.54 -16.00
CA LYS A 207 -13.97 3.27 -15.32
C LYS A 207 -13.89 3.44 -13.79
N ILE A 208 -12.69 3.59 -13.24
CA ILE A 208 -12.41 3.80 -11.82
C ILE A 208 -12.19 5.29 -11.48
N SER A 209 -11.75 6.11 -12.44
CA SER A 209 -11.25 7.47 -12.19
C SER A 209 -12.30 8.57 -12.29
N SER A 210 -13.36 8.39 -13.09
CA SER A 210 -14.33 9.45 -13.38
C SER A 210 -15.24 9.79 -12.19
N ASP A 211 -15.85 8.80 -11.56
CA ASP A 211 -16.82 9.03 -10.46
C ASP A 211 -16.18 9.62 -9.19
N VAL A 212 -14.93 9.28 -8.92
CA VAL A 212 -14.17 9.76 -7.75
C VAL A 212 -13.69 11.20 -7.97
N GLN A 213 -13.21 11.51 -9.18
CA GLN A 213 -12.69 12.83 -9.52
C GLN A 213 -13.79 13.88 -9.55
N THR A 214 -14.99 13.52 -10.03
CA THR A 214 -16.19 14.38 -9.95
C THR A 214 -16.62 14.64 -8.50
N LYS A 215 -16.59 13.63 -7.60
CA LYS A 215 -16.88 13.84 -6.17
C LYS A 215 -15.87 14.79 -5.50
N PHE A 216 -14.58 14.70 -5.83
CA PHE A 216 -13.55 15.60 -5.29
C PHE A 216 -13.67 17.06 -5.78
N GLU A 217 -14.14 17.29 -7.01
CA GLU A 217 -14.41 18.63 -7.54
C GLU A 217 -15.65 19.26 -6.86
N VAL A 218 -16.73 18.49 -6.68
CA VAL A 218 -17.96 18.96 -6.01
C VAL A 218 -17.70 19.34 -4.54
N VAL A 219 -16.86 18.59 -3.82
CA VAL A 219 -16.51 18.95 -2.42
C VAL A 219 -15.69 20.24 -2.34
N ARG A 220 -14.86 20.55 -3.35
CA ARG A 220 -14.10 21.80 -3.41
C ARG A 220 -14.97 23.02 -3.69
N GLU A 221 -15.97 22.87 -4.56
CA GLU A 221 -16.95 23.94 -4.84
C GLU A 221 -17.81 24.24 -3.60
N ASN A 222 -18.30 23.21 -2.90
CA ASN A 222 -19.12 23.40 -1.70
C ASN A 222 -18.35 24.01 -0.51
N GLN A 223 -17.04 23.83 -0.41
CA GLN A 223 -16.23 24.49 0.63
C GLN A 223 -15.86 25.94 0.31
N SER A 224 -15.96 26.36 -0.96
CA SER A 224 -15.72 27.76 -1.35
C SER A 224 -16.96 28.64 -1.18
N GLU A 225 -18.17 28.08 -1.14
CA GLU A 225 -19.41 28.81 -0.85
C GLU A 225 -19.68 29.05 0.65
N LEU A 226 -18.96 28.36 1.55
CA LEU A 226 -19.09 28.50 3.02
C LEU A 226 -18.15 29.55 3.65
N LEU A 227 -17.47 30.36 2.82
CA LEU A 227 -16.49 31.37 3.25
C LEU A 227 -16.84 32.81 2.79
N ILE A 228 -18.14 33.12 2.66
CA ILE A 228 -18.63 34.50 2.51
C ILE A 228 -19.33 34.95 3.79
#